data_AF-A0A7S3M396-F1
#
_entry.id   AF-A0A7S3M396-F1
#
_cell.length_a   1.000
_cell.length_b   1.000
_cell.length_c   1.000
_cell.angle_alpha   90.00
_cell.angle_beta   90.00
_cell.angle_gamma   90.00
#
_symmetry.space_group_name_H-M   'P 1'
#
loop_
_entity.id
_entity.type
_entity.pdbx_description
1 polymer ?
#
loop_
_entity_poly.entity_id
_entity_poly.type
_entity_poly.pdbx_seq_one_letter_code
_entity_poly.pdbx_strand_id
1 'polypeptide(L)'
;MPFDKTQPQTFGPCGYTVIRFVPKSPGTWMFHCHQLWHIIMGSNAVFYTSAHTIPPPPSNLMLCGEMTVEKVAQKLYGCSNTVYANVASTGSSPFAAAVLILLAHVARAK
;
A
#
# COMPACT_ATOMS: atom_id res chain seq x y z
N MET A 1 -36.48 -9.15 15.38
CA MET A 1 -36.87 -8.20 16.46
C MET A 1 -37.44 -6.96 15.78
N PRO A 2 -38.70 -6.55 16.03
CA PRO A 2 -39.29 -5.40 15.37
C PRO A 2 -38.94 -4.11 16.12
N PHE A 3 -38.45 -3.11 15.39
CA PHE A 3 -38.13 -1.79 15.92
C PHE A 3 -39.42 -0.97 16.07
N ASP A 4 -39.86 -0.78 17.31
CA ASP A 4 -40.91 0.16 17.69
C ASP A 4 -40.37 1.60 17.58
N LYS A 5 -41.07 2.44 16.82
CA LYS A 5 -40.70 3.84 16.54
C LYS A 5 -41.21 4.83 17.60
N THR A 6 -41.94 4.38 18.62
CA THR A 6 -42.57 5.24 19.64
C THR A 6 -41.76 5.41 20.93
N GLN A 7 -40.64 4.70 21.08
CA GLN A 7 -39.73 4.88 22.22
C GLN A 7 -38.74 6.03 21.92
N PRO A 8 -38.48 6.95 22.87
CA PRO A 8 -37.31 7.81 22.78
C PRO A 8 -36.10 6.88 22.62
N GLN A 9 -35.31 7.09 21.57
CA GLN A 9 -34.11 6.31 21.34
C GLN A 9 -33.17 6.60 22.51
N THR A 10 -33.27 5.82 23.58
CA THR A 10 -32.26 5.79 24.63
C THR A 10 -30.98 5.41 23.90
N PHE A 11 -30.10 6.39 23.76
CA PHE A 11 -28.85 6.23 23.02
C PHE A 11 -28.03 5.13 23.74
N GLY A 12 -28.05 3.91 23.20
CA GLY A 12 -27.33 2.75 23.75
C GLY A 12 -26.40 2.16 22.70
N PRO A 13 -25.17 1.76 23.08
CA PRO A 13 -24.96 0.79 24.15
C PRO A 13 -23.88 1.18 25.16
N CYS A 14 -24.28 1.63 26.35
CA CYS A 14 -23.40 1.61 27.52
C CYS A 14 -23.27 0.16 28.00
N GLY A 15 -22.22 -0.53 27.58
CA GLY A 15 -21.96 -1.93 27.92
C GLY A 15 -20.53 -2.33 27.60
N TYR A 16 -20.13 -3.54 27.99
CA TYR A 16 -18.81 -4.09 27.71
C TYR A 16 -18.92 -5.54 27.27
N THR A 17 -17.96 -5.97 26.45
CA THR A 17 -17.78 -7.37 26.05
C THR A 17 -16.38 -7.79 26.46
N VAL A 18 -16.26 -8.93 27.15
CA VAL A 18 -14.96 -9.48 27.56
C VAL A 18 -14.56 -10.59 26.61
N ILE A 19 -13.37 -10.46 26.01
CA ILE A 19 -12.79 -11.46 25.11
C ILE A 19 -11.50 -11.97 25.76
N ARG A 20 -11.30 -13.29 25.76
CA ARG A 20 -10.05 -13.94 26.17
C ARG A 20 -9.49 -14.74 25.00
N PHE A 21 -8.23 -14.51 24.68
CA PHE A 21 -7.50 -15.30 23.70
C PHE A 21 -6.09 -15.59 24.20
N VAL A 22 -5.49 -16.67 23.71
CA VAL A 22 -4.09 -17.03 23.96
C VAL A 22 -3.38 -17.01 22.60
N PRO A 23 -2.40 -16.11 22.37
CA PRO A 23 -1.68 -16.07 21.11
C PRO A 23 -0.83 -17.34 20.97
N LYS A 24 -1.24 -18.24 20.06
CA LYS A 24 -0.52 -19.48 19.76
C LYS A 24 0.67 -19.30 18.82
N SER A 25 0.75 -18.16 18.15
CA SER A 25 1.82 -17.83 17.23
C SER A 25 2.42 -16.46 17.59
N PRO A 26 3.75 -16.32 17.62
CA PRO A 26 4.38 -15.02 17.81
C PRO A 26 4.09 -14.12 16.60
N GLY A 27 3.83 -12.85 16.86
CA GLY A 27 3.51 -11.90 15.80
C GLY A 27 2.81 -10.64 16.31
N THR A 28 2.31 -9.88 15.35
CA THR A 28 1.58 -8.63 15.54
C THR A 28 0.16 -8.81 15.01
N TRP A 29 -0.84 -8.51 15.85
CA TRP A 29 -2.24 -8.78 15.59
C TRP A 29 -3.05 -7.49 15.71
N MET A 30 -3.78 -7.14 14.64
CA MET A 30 -4.63 -5.95 14.62
C MET A 30 -5.99 -6.26 15.23
N PHE A 31 -6.42 -5.44 16.19
CA PHE A 31 -7.75 -5.47 16.78
C PHE A 31 -8.43 -4.14 16.52
N HIS A 32 -9.52 -4.13 15.76
CA HIS A 32 -10.14 -2.88 15.31
C HIS A 32 -11.65 -3.02 15.16
N CYS A 33 -12.34 -1.88 15.13
CA CYS A 33 -13.72 -1.85 14.69
C CYS A 33 -13.78 -2.13 13.18
N HIS A 34 -14.48 -3.19 12.77
CA HIS A 34 -14.58 -3.60 11.36
C HIS A 34 -15.46 -2.65 10.50
N GLN A 35 -15.85 -1.49 11.05
CA GLN A 35 -16.51 -0.42 10.31
C GLN A 35 -15.45 0.51 9.72
N LEU A 36 -15.44 0.66 8.39
CA LEU A 36 -14.38 1.37 7.65
C LEU A 36 -14.10 2.77 8.18
N TRP A 37 -15.15 3.54 8.47
CA TRP A 37 -14.98 4.89 8.99
C TRP A 37 -14.38 4.91 10.40
N HIS A 38 -14.71 3.94 11.25
CA HIS A 38 -14.16 3.89 12.61
C HIS A 38 -12.69 3.46 12.62
N ILE A 39 -12.27 2.53 11.77
CA ILE A 39 -10.84 2.18 11.64
C ILE A 39 -10.03 3.37 11.09
N ILE A 40 -10.54 4.10 10.10
CA ILE A 40 -9.87 5.30 9.56
C ILE A 40 -9.77 6.41 10.62
N MET A 41 -10.78 6.54 11.48
CA MET A 41 -10.78 7.48 12.61
C MET A 41 -9.93 7.03 13.81
N GLY A 42 -9.25 5.88 13.73
CA GLY A 42 -8.31 5.42 14.76
C GLY A 42 -8.89 4.46 15.81
N SER A 43 -10.06 3.85 15.57
CA SER A 43 -10.62 2.81 16.45
C SER A 43 -9.92 1.46 16.23
N ASN A 44 -8.64 1.42 16.57
CA ASN A 44 -7.77 0.26 16.42
C ASN A 44 -6.78 0.14 17.59
N ALA A 45 -6.34 -1.09 17.83
CA ALA A 45 -5.30 -1.46 18.77
C ALA A 45 -4.45 -2.57 18.14
N VAL A 46 -3.19 -2.69 18.57
CA VAL A 46 -2.28 -3.72 18.09
C VAL A 46 -1.76 -4.51 19.29
N PHE A 47 -1.94 -5.83 19.23
CA PHE A 47 -1.33 -6.76 20.19
C PHE A 47 -0.10 -7.37 19.57
N TYR A 48 1.03 -7.37 20.27
CA TYR A 48 2.27 -7.95 19.77
C TYR A 48 2.93 -8.82 20.85
N THR A 49 3.54 -9.93 20.42
CA THR A 49 4.44 -10.71 21.28
C THR A 49 5.82 -10.05 21.32
N SER A 50 6.69 -10.48 22.24
CA SER A 50 8.05 -9.93 22.34
C SER A 50 8.77 -9.93 20.99
N ALA A 51 9.44 -8.83 20.65
CA ALA A 51 9.99 -8.63 19.30
C ALA A 51 10.96 -9.74 18.85
N HIS A 52 11.73 -10.30 19.80
CA HIS A 52 12.69 -11.38 19.53
C HIS A 52 12.03 -12.74 19.21
N THR A 53 10.74 -12.93 19.50
CA THR A 53 10.02 -14.17 19.16
C THR A 53 9.40 -14.11 17.78
N ILE A 54 9.33 -12.93 17.16
CA ILE A 54 8.73 -12.73 15.85
C ILE A 54 9.76 -13.11 14.77
N PRO A 55 9.46 -14.07 13.86
CA PRO A 55 10.39 -14.46 12.81
C PRO A 55 10.67 -13.29 11.86
N PRO A 56 11.84 -13.26 11.20
CA PRO A 56 12.12 -12.24 10.20
C PRO A 56 11.09 -12.31 9.07
N PRO A 57 10.76 -11.16 8.44
CA PRO A 57 9.85 -11.13 7.32
C PRO A 57 10.36 -12.03 6.19
N PRO A 58 9.48 -12.77 5.49
CA PRO A 58 9.91 -13.65 4.43
C PRO A 58 10.50 -12.84 3.26
N SER A 59 11.40 -13.44 2.48
CA SER A 59 12.15 -12.74 1.42
C SER A 59 11.25 -12.17 0.30
N ASN A 60 10.06 -12.76 0.13
CA ASN A 60 9.02 -12.30 -0.79
C ASN A 60 8.09 -11.24 -0.18
N LEU A 61 8.29 -10.81 1.07
CA LEU A 61 7.53 -9.70 1.64
C LEU A 61 7.99 -8.42 0.95
N MET A 62 7.15 -7.96 0.04
CA MET A 62 7.60 -7.06 -1.02
C MET A 62 7.98 -5.68 -0.51
N LEU A 63 7.64 -5.26 0.72
CA LEU A 63 7.91 -3.90 1.16
C LEU A 63 8.18 -3.83 2.68
N CYS A 64 9.35 -3.34 3.05
CA CYS A 64 9.76 -2.94 4.40
C CYS A 64 10.66 -1.71 4.24
N GLY A 65 10.59 -0.74 5.15
CA GLY A 65 11.38 0.49 5.05
C GLY A 65 10.69 1.59 4.23
N GLU A 66 11.47 2.39 3.51
CA GLU A 66 10.98 3.57 2.79
C GLU A 66 10.07 3.21 1.62
N MET A 67 8.84 3.74 1.66
CA MET A 67 7.74 3.45 0.73
C MET A 67 7.63 4.51 -0.39
N THR A 68 8.76 5.01 -0.90
CA THR A 68 8.74 5.91 -2.05
C THR A 68 8.41 5.14 -3.33
N VAL A 69 7.79 5.82 -4.29
CA VAL A 69 7.38 5.21 -5.57
C VAL A 69 8.57 4.55 -6.26
N GLU A 70 9.75 5.18 -6.18
CA GLU A 70 10.99 4.70 -6.76
C GLU A 70 11.45 3.38 -6.10
N LYS A 71 11.46 3.33 -4.76
CA LYS A 71 11.88 2.11 -4.02
C LYS A 71 10.89 0.97 -4.17
N VAL A 72 9.60 1.29 -4.18
CA VAL A 72 8.55 0.30 -4.46
C VAL A 72 8.67 -0.23 -5.89
N ALA A 73 8.84 0.65 -6.89
CA ALA A 73 8.97 0.25 -8.29
C ALA A 73 10.24 -0.57 -8.54
N GLN A 74 11.36 -0.20 -7.93
CA GLN A 74 12.60 -0.95 -8.00
C GLN A 74 12.46 -2.38 -7.43
N LYS A 75 11.77 -2.52 -6.29
CA LYS A 75 11.61 -3.83 -5.63
C LYS A 75 10.55 -4.72 -6.28
N LEU A 76 9.47 -4.14 -6.83
CA LEU A 76 8.39 -4.89 -7.49
C LEU A 76 8.70 -5.24 -8.96
N TYR A 77 9.30 -4.30 -9.69
CA TYR A 77 9.47 -4.39 -11.14
C TYR A 77 10.94 -4.50 -11.58
N GLY A 78 11.90 -4.50 -10.64
CA GLY A 78 13.32 -4.53 -10.97
C GLY A 78 13.82 -3.28 -11.69
N CYS A 79 13.04 -2.19 -11.68
CA CYS A 79 13.41 -0.94 -12.34
C CYS A 79 14.58 -0.28 -11.60
N SER A 80 15.78 -0.42 -12.14
CA SER A 80 16.93 0.37 -11.72
C SER A 80 16.66 1.85 -11.97
N ASN A 81 17.11 2.73 -11.05
CA ASN A 81 17.01 4.20 -11.18
C ASN A 81 17.59 4.76 -12.48
N THR A 82 18.36 3.96 -13.23
CA THR A 82 18.80 4.26 -14.59
C THR A 82 17.63 4.38 -15.57
N VAL A 83 16.50 3.71 -15.36
CA VAL A 83 15.34 3.79 -16.27
C VAL A 83 14.58 5.10 -16.13
N TYR A 84 14.38 5.63 -14.92
CA TYR A 84 13.80 6.98 -14.74
C TYR A 84 14.75 8.08 -15.21
N ALA A 85 16.06 7.94 -14.95
CA ALA A 85 17.04 8.87 -15.50
C ALA A 85 17.07 8.83 -17.04
N ASN A 86 16.88 7.65 -17.65
CA ASN A 86 16.79 7.52 -19.10
C ASN A 86 15.47 8.04 -19.65
N VAL A 87 14.31 7.83 -19.02
CA VAL A 87 13.03 8.37 -19.50
C VAL A 87 12.94 9.88 -19.30
N ALA A 88 13.53 10.44 -18.24
CA ALA A 88 13.61 11.88 -18.03
C ALA A 88 14.68 12.56 -18.91
N SER A 89 15.75 11.86 -19.30
CA SER A 89 16.80 12.40 -20.18
C SER A 89 16.55 12.14 -21.67
N THR A 90 15.80 11.09 -22.03
CA THR A 90 15.26 10.91 -23.38
C THR A 90 13.87 11.52 -23.44
N GLY A 91 13.81 12.84 -23.37
CA GLY A 91 12.71 13.61 -23.96
C GLY A 91 12.61 13.44 -25.49
N SER A 92 13.29 12.47 -26.09
CA SER A 92 13.08 12.06 -27.47
C SER A 92 11.95 11.04 -27.53
N SER A 93 10.75 11.55 -27.75
CA SER A 93 9.66 10.76 -28.34
C SER A 93 10.22 9.90 -29.48
N PRO A 94 9.92 8.59 -29.55
CA PRO A 94 10.38 7.72 -30.64
C PRO A 94 9.94 8.26 -32.02
N PHE A 95 8.90 9.10 -32.07
CA PHE A 95 8.49 9.83 -33.27
C PHE A 95 9.51 10.87 -33.74
N ALA A 96 10.22 11.55 -32.83
CA ALA A 96 11.22 12.56 -33.20
C ALA A 96 12.44 11.93 -33.90
N ALA A 97 12.86 10.75 -33.44
CA ALA A 97 13.93 9.99 -34.09
C ALA A 97 13.51 9.52 -35.49
N ALA A 98 12.27 9.03 -35.65
CA ALA A 98 11.74 8.64 -36.95
C ALA A 98 11.65 9.82 -37.94
N VAL A 99 11.22 11.00 -37.47
CA VAL A 99 11.16 12.22 -38.29
C VAL A 99 12.55 12.68 -38.71
N LEU A 100 13.55 12.69 -37.82
CA LEU A 100 14.92 13.07 -38.17
C LEU A 100 15.56 12.11 -39.16
N ILE A 101 15.33 10.79 -39.02
CA ILE A 101 15.82 9.79 -39.97
C ILE A 101 15.13 9.96 -41.33
N LEU A 102 13.83 10.22 -41.35
CA LEU A 102 13.08 10.45 -42.59
C LEU A 102 13.55 11.73 -43.29
N LEU A 103 13.72 12.82 -42.54
CA LEU A 103 14.25 14.08 -43.07
C LEU A 103 15.69 13.93 -43.57
N ALA A 104 16.54 13.15 -42.89
CA ALA A 104 17.89 12.86 -43.35
C ALA A 104 17.88 12.00 -44.63
N HIS A 105 16.95 11.06 -44.77
CA HIS A 105 16.78 10.29 -46.00
C HIS A 105 16.27 11.17 -47.15
N VAL A 106 15.31 12.06 -46.88
CA VAL A 106 14.78 13.00 -47.88
C VAL A 106 15.84 14.02 -48.30
N ALA A 107 16.64 14.53 -47.36
CA ALA A 107 17.73 15.46 -47.64
C ALA A 107 18.88 14.80 -48.43
N ARG A 108 19.05 13.48 -48.30
CA ARG A 108 20.05 12.71 -49.05
C ARG A 108 19.54 12.22 -50.42
N ALA A 109 18.23 12.29 -50.64
CA ALA A 109 17.56 11.92 -51.89
C ALA A 109 17.35 13.11 -52.84
N LYS A 110 18.02 14.25 -52.59
CA LYS A 110 17.98 15.44 -53.46
C LYS A 110 19.38 15.87 -53.88
#